data_AF-A0A4Y2W210-F1
#
_entry.id   AF-A0A4Y2W210-F1
#
_cell.length_a   1.000
_cell.length_b   1.000
_cell.length_c   1.000
_cell.angle_alpha   90.00
_cell.angle_beta   90.00
_cell.angle_gamma   90.00
#
_symmetry.space_group_name_H-M   'P 1'
#
loop_
_entity.id
_entity.type
_entity.pdbx_description
1 polymer ?
#
loop_
_entity_poly.entity_id
_entity_poly.type
_entity_poly.pdbx_seq_one_letter_code
_entity_poly.pdbx_strand_id
1 'polypeptide(L)'
;MVMFLRLHLEGSPAAKLPRDCFEVQRDLKNETGVYRIQPDYARRPIFVFCDMETDGGGWTVFQRRKDGSIDFLRQWKDYKYGFGNIGGEFWLGKSALVLVKYKLERSEDTSQINKKSDQ
;
A
#
# COMPACT_ATOMS: atom_id res chain seq x y z
N MET A 1 35.95 28.61 18.93
CA MET A 1 35.55 28.46 17.51
C MET A 1 34.06 28.71 17.45
N VAL A 2 33.65 29.84 16.87
CA VAL A 2 32.24 30.23 16.82
C VAL A 2 31.65 29.63 15.55
N MET A 3 30.67 28.74 15.69
CA MET A 3 29.79 28.33 14.59
C MET A 3 28.43 28.94 14.86
N PHE A 4 28.07 29.92 14.04
CA PHE A 4 26.77 30.59 14.08
C PHE A 4 25.69 29.77 13.35
N LEU A 5 24.49 29.94 13.88
CA LEU A 5 23.18 29.39 13.57
C LEU A 5 22.79 29.29 12.08
N ARG A 6 22.02 28.26 11.74
CA ARG A 6 20.72 28.47 11.10
C ARG A 6 19.73 27.40 11.59
N LEU A 7 18.87 27.78 12.54
CA LEU A 7 17.54 27.19 12.58
C LEU A 7 16.89 27.57 11.25
N HIS A 8 17.02 26.71 10.25
CA HIS A 8 16.01 26.68 9.22
C HIS A 8 14.76 26.14 9.90
N LEU A 9 13.93 27.07 10.38
CA LEU A 9 12.49 26.91 10.33
C LEU A 9 12.09 26.84 8.85
N GLU A 10 12.52 25.80 8.15
CA GLU A 10 11.75 25.30 7.03
C GLU A 10 10.70 24.44 7.72
N GLY A 11 9.51 25.00 7.91
CA GLY A 11 8.35 24.18 8.19
C GLY A 11 8.40 23.05 7.19
N SER A 12 8.64 21.82 7.67
CA SER A 12 8.75 20.66 6.81
C SER A 12 7.54 20.70 5.88
N PRO A 13 7.72 20.81 4.54
CA PRO A 13 6.60 20.63 3.65
C PRO A 13 6.07 19.26 4.01
N ALA A 14 4.87 19.20 4.59
CA ALA A 14 4.34 18.00 5.23
C ALA A 14 4.74 16.79 4.39
N ALA A 15 5.67 15.97 4.92
CA ALA A 15 6.44 15.04 4.10
C ALA A 15 5.49 14.30 3.17
N LYS A 16 5.69 14.49 1.85
CA LYS A 16 4.77 13.94 0.84
C LYS A 16 4.70 12.43 1.06
N LEU A 17 3.51 11.91 1.33
CA LEU A 17 3.32 10.49 1.56
C LEU A 17 3.72 9.71 0.30
N PRO A 18 4.31 8.51 0.45
CA PRO A 18 4.64 7.66 -0.68
C PRO A 18 3.37 7.27 -1.43
N ARG A 19 3.45 7.15 -2.75
CA ARG A 19 2.27 6.86 -3.58
C ARG A 19 1.84 5.41 -3.57
N ASP A 20 2.80 4.51 -3.38
CA ASP A 20 2.66 3.06 -3.42
C ASP A 20 3.75 2.40 -2.56
N CYS A 21 3.65 1.08 -2.38
CA CYS A 21 4.63 0.32 -1.60
C CYS A 21 6.03 0.30 -2.24
N PHE A 22 6.14 0.52 -3.56
CA PHE A 22 7.43 0.63 -4.23
C PHE A 22 8.18 1.89 -3.81
N GLU A 23 7.47 3.01 -3.66
CA GLU A 23 8.06 4.24 -3.11
C GLU A 23 8.40 4.13 -1.63
N VAL A 24 7.58 3.42 -0.85
CA VAL A 24 7.92 3.10 0.55
C VAL A 24 9.26 2.37 0.61
N GLN A 25 9.46 1.36 -0.23
CA GLN A 25 10.71 0.59 -0.28
C GLN A 25 11.92 1.45 -0.66
N ARG A 26 11.77 2.32 -1.67
CA ARG A 26 12.85 3.23 -2.11
C ARG A 26 13.27 4.22 -1.02
N ASP A 27 12.35 4.62 -0.16
CA ASP A 27 12.62 5.50 0.98
C ASP A 27 13.30 4.75 2.15
N LEU A 28 13.97 3.62 1.86
CA LEU A 28 14.73 2.74 2.76
C LEU A 28 13.90 2.09 3.87
N LYS A 29 12.59 1.94 3.66
CA LYS A 29 11.72 1.16 4.55
C LYS A 29 11.53 -0.24 3.97
N ASN A 30 12.33 -1.18 4.48
CA ASN A 30 12.37 -2.57 3.98
C ASN A 30 11.59 -3.57 4.85
N GLU A 31 10.72 -3.09 5.74
CA GLU A 31 9.93 -3.97 6.60
C GLU A 31 8.58 -4.27 5.99
N THR A 32 8.20 -5.54 5.88
CA THR A 32 6.85 -5.95 5.51
C THR A 32 5.85 -5.49 6.58
N GLY A 33 4.77 -4.80 6.19
CA GLY A 33 3.84 -4.28 7.17
C GLY A 33 2.77 -3.33 6.62
N VAL A 34 2.06 -2.68 7.53
CA VAL A 34 1.01 -1.71 7.18
C VAL A 34 1.61 -0.33 7.01
N TYR A 35 1.39 0.26 5.85
CA TYR A 35 1.86 1.60 5.52
C TYR A 35 0.73 2.52 5.11
N ARG A 36 0.93 3.81 5.38
CA ARG A 36 0.05 4.88 4.94
C ARG A 36 0.60 5.47 3.65
N ILE A 37 -0.14 5.32 2.56
CA ILE A 37 0.20 5.83 1.22
C ILE A 37 -0.81 6.86 0.75
N GLN A 38 -0.41 7.70 -0.22
CA GLN A 38 -1.29 8.63 -0.91
C GLN A 38 -1.11 8.48 -2.43
N PRO A 39 -1.87 7.58 -3.08
CA PRO A 39 -1.90 7.50 -4.54
C PRO A 39 -2.29 8.86 -5.15
N ASP A 40 -1.79 9.18 -6.35
CA ASP A 40 -2.00 10.50 -6.98
C ASP A 40 -3.47 10.89 -7.13
N TYR A 41 -4.34 9.91 -7.41
CA TYR A 41 -5.77 10.12 -7.60
C TYR A 41 -6.59 9.97 -6.31
N ALA A 42 -5.95 9.61 -5.20
CA ALA A 42 -6.62 9.49 -3.92
C ALA A 42 -6.77 10.87 -3.28
N ARG A 43 -8.02 11.25 -2.97
CA ARG A 43 -8.30 12.50 -2.23
C ARG A 43 -7.75 12.49 -0.79
N ARG A 44 -7.60 11.32 -0.20
CA ARG A 44 -7.13 11.10 1.17
C ARG A 44 -6.17 9.91 1.21
N PRO A 45 -5.23 9.87 2.18
CA PRO A 45 -4.33 8.75 2.31
C PRO A 45 -5.11 7.49 2.67
N ILE A 46 -4.59 6.35 2.26
CA ILE A 46 -5.14 5.03 2.57
C ILE A 46 -4.06 4.17 3.25
N PHE A 47 -4.50 3.22 4.07
CA PHE A 47 -3.63 2.20 4.64
C PHE A 47 -3.63 0.98 3.73
N VAL A 48 -2.43 0.47 3.44
CA VAL A 48 -2.21 -0.75 2.66
C VAL A 48 -1.21 -1.64 3.37
N PHE A 49 -1.24 -2.93 3.04
CA PHE A 49 -0.18 -3.84 3.44
C PHE A 49 0.87 -3.88 2.33
N CYS A 50 2.12 -3.58 2.70
CA CYS A 50 3.27 -3.67 1.81
C CYS A 50 4.06 -4.94 2.12
N ASP A 51 4.28 -5.76 1.10
CA ASP A 51 5.22 -6.87 1.13
C ASP A 51 6.56 -6.38 0.56
N MET A 52 7.57 -6.30 1.42
CA MET A 52 8.90 -5.77 1.11
C MET A 52 9.95 -6.87 0.91
N GLU A 53 9.53 -8.13 1.02
CA GLU A 53 10.43 -9.30 1.02
C GLU A 53 10.24 -10.16 -0.23
N THR A 54 9.00 -10.45 -0.61
CA THR A 54 8.68 -11.35 -1.72
C THR A 54 9.12 -10.73 -3.04
N ASP A 55 9.80 -11.50 -3.91
CA ASP A 55 10.14 -11.12 -5.29
C ASP A 55 10.79 -9.72 -5.44
N GLY A 56 11.64 -9.35 -4.48
CA GLY A 56 12.32 -8.05 -4.49
C GLY A 56 11.52 -6.91 -3.85
N GLY A 57 10.34 -7.18 -3.29
CA GLY A 57 9.55 -6.27 -2.46
C GLY A 57 8.87 -5.12 -3.20
N GLY A 58 8.32 -4.17 -2.44
CA GLY A 58 7.58 -3.02 -2.98
C GLY A 58 6.14 -3.35 -3.41
N TRP A 59 5.63 -4.52 -3.03
CA TRP A 59 4.31 -4.99 -3.44
C TRP A 59 3.20 -4.39 -2.58
N THR A 60 2.18 -3.83 -3.23
CA THR A 60 0.93 -3.45 -2.54
C THR A 60 -0.03 -4.63 -2.53
N VAL A 61 -0.27 -5.22 -1.37
CA VAL A 61 -1.13 -6.40 -1.23
C VAL A 61 -2.60 -5.99 -1.16
N PHE A 62 -3.43 -6.55 -2.03
CA PHE A 62 -4.87 -6.25 -2.11
C PHE A 62 -5.78 -7.29 -1.45
N GLN A 63 -5.25 -8.49 -1.21
CA GLN A 63 -5.92 -9.56 -0.48
C GLN A 63 -4.88 -10.32 0.33
N ARG A 64 -5.20 -10.66 1.58
CA ARG A 64 -4.36 -11.53 2.42
C ARG A 64 -5.21 -12.55 3.18
N ARG A 65 -4.81 -13.81 3.08
CA ARG A 65 -5.29 -14.96 3.88
C ARG A 65 -4.10 -15.49 4.69
N LYS A 66 -4.32 -15.86 5.94
CA LYS A 66 -3.28 -16.34 6.85
C LYS A 66 -3.79 -17.40 7.81
N ASP A 67 -4.94 -17.19 8.43
CA ASP A 67 -5.40 -17.97 9.59
C ASP A 67 -6.90 -18.32 9.57
N GLY A 68 -7.65 -17.86 8.56
CA GLY A 68 -9.09 -18.09 8.45
C GLY A 68 -9.94 -17.30 9.44
N SER A 69 -9.38 -16.28 10.10
CA SER A 69 -10.10 -15.43 11.07
C SER A 69 -11.21 -14.59 10.43
N ILE A 70 -11.16 -14.33 9.12
CA ILE A 70 -12.15 -13.53 8.41
C ILE A 70 -12.88 -14.38 7.37
N ASP A 71 -14.22 -14.34 7.42
CA ASP A 71 -15.06 -14.93 6.38
C ASP A 71 -14.99 -14.09 5.08
N PHE A 72 -14.78 -14.76 3.95
CA PHE A 72 -14.73 -14.17 2.61
C PHE A 72 -16.04 -14.40 1.82
N LEU A 73 -17.00 -15.17 2.34
CA LEU A 73 -18.34 -15.30 1.76
C LEU A 73 -19.19 -14.06 2.10
N ARG A 74 -18.89 -12.95 1.41
CA ARG A 74 -19.45 -11.62 1.68
C ARG A 74 -20.34 -11.12 0.55
N GLN A 75 -21.15 -10.11 0.85
CA GLN A 75 -22.00 -9.47 -0.14
C GLN A 75 -21.17 -8.56 -1.06
N TRP A 76 -21.72 -8.24 -2.24
CA TRP A 76 -21.07 -7.36 -3.22
C TRP A 76 -20.58 -6.03 -2.61
N LYS A 77 -21.35 -5.45 -1.69
CA LYS A 77 -21.01 -4.19 -1.03
C LYS A 77 -19.67 -4.29 -0.29
N ASP A 78 -19.41 -5.40 0.39
CA ASP A 78 -18.17 -5.61 1.14
C ASP A 78 -16.98 -5.77 0.18
N TYR A 79 -17.17 -6.46 -0.94
CA TYR A 79 -16.14 -6.56 -1.98
C TYR A 79 -15.83 -5.21 -2.66
N LYS A 80 -16.82 -4.32 -2.74
CA LYS A 80 -16.64 -2.97 -3.27
C LYS A 80 -15.77 -2.12 -2.33
N TYR A 81 -16.05 -2.14 -1.03
CA TYR A 81 -15.44 -1.22 -0.06
C TYR A 81 -14.28 -1.81 0.76
N GLY A 82 -14.14 -3.13 0.80
CA GLY A 82 -13.14 -3.83 1.61
C GLY A 82 -13.70 -4.38 2.92
N PHE A 83 -13.01 -5.37 3.47
CA PHE A 83 -13.31 -5.98 4.78
C PHE A 83 -12.07 -6.63 5.40
N GLY A 84 -12.14 -6.93 6.70
CA GLY A 84 -11.03 -7.52 7.46
C GLY A 84 -10.09 -6.48 8.08
N ASN A 85 -8.88 -6.91 8.43
CA ASN A 85 -7.84 -6.09 9.06
C ASN A 85 -6.60 -6.05 8.15
N ILE A 86 -6.18 -4.85 7.72
CA ILE A 86 -5.01 -4.67 6.84
C ILE A 86 -3.73 -5.29 7.42
N GLY A 87 -3.58 -5.39 8.75
CA GLY A 87 -2.46 -6.07 9.40
C GLY A 87 -2.60 -7.60 9.51
N GLY A 88 -3.79 -8.14 9.26
CA GLY A 88 -4.14 -9.56 9.35
C GLY A 88 -4.72 -10.08 8.03
N GLU A 89 -5.89 -10.72 8.09
CA GLU A 89 -6.65 -11.12 6.89
C GLU A 89 -7.56 -10.00 6.40
N PHE A 90 -7.54 -9.73 5.10
CA PHE A 90 -8.36 -8.67 4.52
C PHE A 90 -8.59 -8.81 3.03
N TRP A 91 -9.59 -8.07 2.58
CA TRP A 91 -9.81 -7.66 1.19
C TRP A 91 -9.79 -6.13 1.14
N LEU A 92 -8.91 -5.55 0.32
CA LEU A 92 -8.70 -4.09 0.29
C LEU A 92 -9.92 -3.32 -0.25
N GLY A 93 -10.74 -3.96 -1.09
CA GLY A 93 -11.90 -3.35 -1.73
C GLY A 93 -11.61 -2.86 -3.14
N LYS A 94 -12.57 -3.07 -4.06
CA LYS A 94 -12.46 -2.62 -5.45
C LYS A 94 -12.24 -1.12 -5.58
N SER A 95 -12.87 -0.29 -4.74
CA SER A 95 -12.69 1.16 -4.78
C SER A 95 -11.26 1.60 -4.45
N ALA A 96 -10.60 0.93 -3.52
CA ALA A 96 -9.20 1.20 -3.19
C ALA A 96 -8.24 0.61 -4.22
N LEU A 97 -8.53 -0.59 -4.73
CA LEU A 97 -7.81 -1.21 -5.86
C LEU A 97 -7.74 -0.27 -7.06
N VAL A 98 -8.86 0.35 -7.40
CA VAL A 98 -8.93 1.32 -8.49
C VAL A 98 -7.92 2.45 -8.28
N LEU A 99 -7.80 3.03 -7.08
CA LEU A 99 -6.84 4.09 -6.76
C LEU A 99 -5.38 3.65 -6.91
N VAL A 100 -5.04 2.43 -6.49
CA VAL A 100 -3.66 1.90 -6.58
C VAL A 100 -3.33 1.32 -7.96
N LYS A 101 -4.34 0.87 -8.72
CA LYS A 101 -4.19 0.23 -10.03
C LYS A 101 -3.91 1.23 -11.15
N TYR A 102 -4.27 2.51 -11.02
CA TYR A 102 -4.12 3.47 -12.13
C TYR A 102 -2.67 3.72 -12.62
N LYS A 103 -1.67 3.07 -12.02
CA LYS A 103 -0.29 2.98 -12.53
C LYS A 103 0.06 1.64 -13.20
N LEU A 104 -0.66 0.55 -12.90
CA LEU A 104 -0.45 -0.80 -13.44
C LEU A 104 -0.91 -0.96 -14.90
N GLU A 105 -1.81 -0.12 -15.41
CA GLU A 105 -2.22 -0.19 -16.82
C GLU A 105 -1.20 0.46 -17.79
N ARG A 106 -0.16 1.13 -17.27
CA ARG A 106 0.92 1.72 -18.08
C ARG A 106 2.17 0.82 -18.18
N SER A 107 2.24 -0.26 -17.41
CA SER A 107 3.25 -1.31 -17.54
C SER A 107 2.54 -2.60 -17.95
N GLU A 108 2.80 -3.10 -19.15
CA GLU A 108 2.20 -4.31 -19.75
C GLU A 108 2.58 -5.60 -19.01
N ASP A 109 2.23 -5.73 -17.73
CA ASP A 109 2.50 -6.94 -16.96
C ASP A 109 1.38 -7.24 -15.96
N THR A 110 0.17 -7.46 -16.49
CA THR A 110 -0.95 -8.07 -15.76
C THR A 110 -0.67 -9.52 -15.33
N SER A 111 0.49 -10.10 -15.67
CA SER A 111 0.85 -11.48 -15.31
C SER A 111 1.11 -11.67 -13.82
N GLN A 112 1.46 -10.60 -13.09
CA GLN A 112 1.84 -10.70 -11.68
C GLN A 112 0.66 -10.58 -10.70
N ILE A 113 -0.50 -10.09 -11.16
CA ILE A 113 -1.75 -10.09 -10.37
C ILE A 113 -2.28 -11.52 -10.17
N ASN A 114 -2.01 -12.42 -11.11
CA ASN A 114 -2.54 -13.78 -11.15
C ASN A 114 -1.59 -14.84 -10.55
N LYS A 115 -0.37 -14.48 -10.14
CA LYS A 115 0.62 -15.48 -9.68
C LYS A 115 0.42 -15.99 -8.25
N LYS A 116 -0.53 -15.46 -7.47
CA LYS A 116 -0.66 -15.81 -6.05
C LYS A 116 -2.08 -16.00 -5.52
N SER A 117 -3.08 -16.23 -6.37
CA SER A 117 -4.41 -16.68 -5.88
C SER A 117 -4.42 -18.14 -5.41
N ASP A 118 -3.41 -18.92 -5.78
CA ASP A 118 -3.39 -20.38 -5.65
C ASP A 118 -2.28 -20.88 -4.71
N GLN A 119 -2.16 -20.28 -3.51
CA GLN A 119 -1.42 -20.89 -2.42
C GLN A 119 -2.04 -20.63 -1.06
#